data_AF-A0A2I0AAH1-F1
#
_entry.id   AF-A0A2I0AAH1-F1
#
_cell.length_a   1.000
_cell.length_b   1.000
_cell.length_c   1.000
_cell.angle_alpha   90.00
_cell.angle_beta   90.00
_cell.angle_gamma   90.00
#
_symmetry.space_group_name_H-M   'P 1'
#
loop_
_entity.id
_entity.type
_entity.pdbx_description
1 polymer ?
#
loop_
_entity_poly.entity_id
_entity_poly.type
_entity_poly.pdbx_seq_one_letter_code
_entity_poly.pdbx_strand_id
1 'polypeptide(L)' 'MFFERGQKCEPHPDFFDDKFNQERGGNRMATVIMYLSNITRGGETVFPLSEVSS' A
#
# COMPACT_ATOMS: atom_id res chain seq x y z
N MET A 1 -0.93 8.89 7.06
CA MET A 1 0.05 9.34 6.06
C MET A 1 -0.55 10.52 5.34
N PHE A 2 0.18 11.62 5.17
CA PHE A 2 -0.30 12.80 4.49
C PHE A 2 0.42 12.91 3.15
N PHE A 3 -0.32 13.05 2.06
CA PHE A 3 0.23 13.17 0.71
C PHE A 3 -0.08 14.55 0.16
N GLU A 4 0.96 15.25 -0.29
CA GLU A 4 0.87 16.50 -1.04
C GLU A 4 0.89 16.23 -2.56
N ARG A 5 0.58 17.27 -3.35
CA ARG A 5 0.59 17.14 -4.81
C ARG A 5 1.97 16.72 -5.30
N GLY A 6 2.00 15.65 -6.10
CA GLY A 6 3.23 15.10 -6.67
C GLY A 6 3.91 14.02 -5.82
N GLN A 7 3.47 13.81 -4.58
CA GLN A 7 3.93 12.68 -3.78
C GLN A 7 3.21 11.39 -4.19
N LYS A 8 3.94 10.29 -4.18
CA LYS A 8 3.42 8.96 -4.46
C LYS A 8 4.05 7.94 -3.53
N CYS A 9 3.32 6.88 -3.26
CA CYS A 9 3.84 5.66 -2.67
C CYS A 9 4.14 4.69 -3.82
N GLU A 10 5.37 4.20 -3.93
CA GLU A 10 5.68 3.17 -4.92
C GLU A 10 5.01 1.84 -4.53
N PRO A 11 4.55 1.02 -5.51
CA PRO A 11 3.98 -0.28 -5.21
C PRO A 11 4.96 -1.18 -4.45
N HIS A 12 4.52 -1.77 -3.34
CA HIS A 12 5.30 -2.71 -2.54
C HIS A 12 4.38 -3.66 -1.75
N PRO A 13 4.88 -4.86 -1.38
CA PRO A 13 4.20 -5.70 -0.40
C PRO A 13 4.33 -5.09 0.99
N ASP A 14 3.25 -5.13 1.77
CA ASP A 14 3.24 -4.72 3.18
C ASP A 14 3.81 -5.81 4.11
N PHE A 15 4.09 -7.01 3.58
CA PHE A 15 4.68 -8.14 4.29
C PHE A 15 6.20 -8.21 4.07
N PHE A 16 6.89 -8.82 5.02
CA PHE A 16 8.32 -9.10 4.90
C PHE A 16 8.55 -10.49 4.29
N ASP A 17 9.53 -10.60 3.39
CA ASP A 17 9.96 -11.88 2.81
C ASP A 17 11.07 -12.57 3.62
N ASP A 18 11.84 -11.81 4.40
CA ASP A 18 12.97 -12.35 5.16
C ASP A 18 12.60 -12.76 6.59
N LYS A 19 13.19 -13.88 7.04
CA LYS A 19 12.91 -14.47 8.36
C LYS A 19 13.33 -13.56 9.52
N PHE A 20 14.38 -12.76 9.34
CA PHE A 20 14.90 -11.91 10.42
C PHE A 20 13.92 -10.78 10.77
N ASN A 21 13.33 -10.11 9.77
CA ASN A 21 12.34 -9.06 9.98
C ASN A 21 10.99 -9.63 10.42
N GLN A 22 10.62 -10.83 9.96
CA GLN A 22 9.44 -11.54 10.44
C GLN A 22 9.53 -11.90 11.94
N GLU A 23 10.69 -12.37 12.41
CA GLU A 23 10.88 -12.74 13.83
C GLU A 23 10.89 -11.53 14.76
N ARG A 24 11.35 -10.36 14.28
CA ARG A 24 11.46 -9.14 15.09
C ARG A 24 10.22 -8.27 15.08
N GLY A 25 9.45 -8.26 13.99
CA GLY A 25 8.29 -7.38 13.80
C GLY A 25 6.95 -8.10 13.60
N GLY A 26 6.97 -9.43 13.43
CA GLY A 26 5.83 -10.18 12.90
C GLY A 26 5.57 -9.88 11.42
N ASN A 27 4.73 -10.69 10.77
CA ASN A 27 4.32 -10.44 9.39
C ASN A 27 2.88 -9.93 9.32
N ARG A 28 2.61 -8.96 8.44
CA ARG A 28 1.26 -8.39 8.25
C ARG A 28 0.44 -9.32 7.37
N MET A 29 -0.66 -9.83 7.91
CA MET A 29 -1.56 -10.74 7.19
C MET A 29 -2.58 -10.01 6.31
N ALA A 30 -2.95 -8.78 6.68
CA ALA A 30 -3.90 -7.95 5.95
C ALA A 30 -3.64 -6.45 6.22
N THR A 31 -4.01 -5.61 5.26
CA THR A 31 -3.95 -4.14 5.36
C THR A 31 -5.33 -3.55 5.14
N VAL A 32 -5.72 -2.59 5.99
CA VAL A 32 -6.92 -1.77 5.80
C VAL A 32 -6.49 -0.36 5.44
N ILE A 33 -6.95 0.14 4.29
CA ILE A 33 -6.67 1.50 3.81
C ILE A 33 -7.95 2.32 3.91
N MET A 34 -7.88 3.47 4.60
CA MET A 34 -9.00 4.40 4.76
C MET A 34 -8.69 5.72 4.06
N TYR A 35 -9.58 6.14 3.16
CA TYR A 35 -9.52 7.47 2.54
C TYR A 35 -10.20 8.48 3.47
N LEU A 36 -9.41 9.38 4.05
CA LEU A 36 -9.88 10.35 5.05
C LEU A 36 -10.27 11.71 4.46
N SER A 37 -10.02 11.91 3.16
CA SER A 37 -10.38 13.13 2.42
C SER A 37 -10.57 12.83 0.93
N ASN A 38 -11.34 13.68 0.26
CA ASN A 38 -11.53 13.59 -1.19
C ASN A 38 -10.32 14.15 -1.92
N ILE A 39 -9.91 13.47 -2.99
CA ILE A 39 -8.77 13.84 -3.82
C ILE A 39 -9.31 14.32 -5.18
N THR A 40 -8.79 15.44 -5.69
CA THR A 40 -9.25 16.03 -6.96
C THR A 40 -8.59 15.41 -8.19
N ARG A 41 -7.35 14.90 -8.08
CA ARG A 41 -6.63 14.16 -9.15
C ARG A 41 -5.44 13.41 -8.55
N GLY A 42 -5.23 12.15 -8.97
CA GLY A 42 -4.19 11.27 -8.43
C GLY A 42 -4.52 10.73 -7.04
N GLY A 43 -3.55 10.07 -6.38
CA GLY A 43 -3.74 9.47 -5.05
C GLY A 43 -4.53 8.16 -5.05
N GLU A 44 -4.64 7.51 -6.21
CA GLU A 44 -5.25 6.20 -6.36
C GLU A 44 -4.40 5.12 -5.70
N THR A 45 -5.04 4.10 -5.13
CA THR A 45 -4.36 2.86 -4.75
C THR A 45 -4.39 1.92 -5.94
N VAL A 46 -3.24 1.64 -6.53
CA VAL A 46 -3.08 0.79 -7.71
C VAL A 46 -2.47 -0.55 -7.30
N PHE A 47 -3.12 -1.65 -7.67
CA PHE A 47 -2.60 -3.01 -7.48
C PHE A 47 -2.12 -3.56 -8.84
N PRO A 48 -0.82 -3.43 -9.18
CA PRO A 48 -0.33 -3.75 -10.52
C PRO A 48 -0.44 -5.22 -10.92
N LEU A 49 -0.62 -6.11 -9.93
CA LEU A 49 -0.70 -7.56 -10.12
C LEU A 49 -2.13 -8.10 -9.90
N SER A 50 -3.13 -7.25 -9.70
CA SER A 50 -4.52 -7.72 -9.58
C SER A 50 -5.01 -8.22 -10.93
N GLU A 51 -5.81 -9.29 -10.91
CA GLU A 51 -6.54 -9.70 -12.11
C GLU A 51 -7.44 -8.55 -12.56
N VAL A 52 -7.27 -8.11 -13.81
CA VAL A 52 -8.17 -7.15 -14.43
C VAL A 52 -9.44 -7.91 -14.75
N SER A 53 -10.55 -7.63 -14.04
CA SER A 53 -11.85 -8.09 -14.49
C SER A 53 -12.12 -7.44 -15.86
N SER A 54 -12.13 -8.27 -16.91
CA SER A 54 -12.50 -7.86 -18.27
C SER A 54 -13.94 -7.40 -18.35
#